data_AF-A0A1Y1VPK2-F1
#
_entry.id   AF-A0A1Y1VPK2-F1
#
_cell.length_a   1.000
_cell.length_b   1.000
_cell.length_c   1.000
_cell.angle_alpha   90.00
_cell.angle_beta   90.00
_cell.angle_gamma   90.00
#
_symmetry.space_group_name_H-M   'P 1'
#
loop_
_entity.id
_entity.type
_entity.pdbx_description
1 polymer ?
#
loop_
_entity_poly.entity_id
_entity_poly.type
_entity_poly.pdbx_seq_one_letter_code
_entity_poly.pdbx_strand_id
1 'polypeptide(L)'
;YGKCVKILAPGQDITSAWIGGTNASKKISGTSMASPHVAGVAALYLSQGRLNTPAEVCTALQSKATKDAITGLKGTTPNLLVFNSNQ
;
A
#
# COMPACT_ATOMS: atom_id res chain seq x y z
N TYR A 1 -7.29 -12.24 -0.73
CA TYR A 1 -7.58 -12.04 -2.16
C TYR A 1 -9.08 -11.90 -2.35
N GLY A 2 -9.52 -11.60 -3.57
CA GLY A 2 -10.93 -11.43 -3.94
C GLY A 2 -11.44 -10.00 -3.80
N LYS A 3 -12.73 -9.83 -4.13
CA LYS A 3 -13.43 -8.52 -4.23
C LYS A 3 -13.36 -7.60 -3.00
N CYS A 4 -13.03 -8.12 -1.83
CA CYS A 4 -12.89 -7.30 -0.62
C CYS A 4 -11.54 -6.55 -0.57
N VAL A 5 -10.53 -7.01 -1.31
CA VAL A 5 -9.25 -6.30 -1.44
C VAL A 5 -9.47 -5.07 -2.32
N LYS A 6 -8.93 -3.93 -1.89
CA LYS A 6 -9.05 -2.65 -2.63
C LYS A 6 -7.80 -2.29 -3.41
N ILE A 7 -6.63 -2.63 -2.89
CA ILE A 7 -5.34 -2.30 -3.48
C ILE A 7 -4.27 -3.26 -2.93
N LEU A 8 -3.23 -3.51 -3.72
CA LEU A 8 -2.08 -4.34 -3.40
C LEU A 8 -0.86 -3.44 -3.15
N ALA A 9 0.11 -3.91 -2.38
CA ALA A 9 1.32 -3.18 -2.06
C ALA A 9 2.47 -4.15 -1.72
N PRO A 10 3.74 -3.70 -1.72
CA PRO A 10 4.88 -4.53 -1.35
C PRO A 10 4.73 -5.11 0.05
N GLY A 11 4.67 -6.44 0.14
CA GLY A 11 4.48 -7.16 1.41
C GLY A 11 5.39 -8.37 1.58
N GLN A 12 6.33 -8.59 0.67
CA GLN A 12 7.29 -9.71 0.71
C GLN A 12 8.69 -9.13 0.87
N ASP A 13 9.48 -9.70 1.78
CA ASP A 13 10.88 -9.31 2.01
C ASP A 13 11.05 -7.82 2.33
N ILE A 14 10.15 -7.29 3.16
CA ILE A 14 10.16 -5.88 3.57
C ILE A 14 11.05 -5.73 4.80
N THR A 15 12.11 -4.92 4.65
CA THR A 15 13.00 -4.53 5.74
C THR A 15 12.44 -3.32 6.47
N SER A 16 12.34 -3.40 7.79
CA SER A 16 11.98 -2.25 8.63
C SER A 16 12.65 -2.35 10.00
N ALA A 17 12.41 -1.35 10.84
CA ALA A 17 12.85 -1.31 12.22
C ALA A 17 12.35 -2.52 13.02
N TRP A 18 13.13 -2.96 13.99
CA TRP A 18 12.80 -4.12 14.81
C TRP A 18 13.14 -3.89 16.29
N ILE A 19 12.52 -4.69 17.14
CA ILE A 19 12.84 -4.72 18.58
C ILE A 19 14.23 -5.34 18.79
N GLY A 20 15.00 -4.85 19.78
CA GLY A 20 16.32 -5.40 20.12
C GLY A 20 17.50 -4.43 19.99
N GLY A 21 17.26 -3.16 19.66
CA GLY A 21 18.28 -2.11 19.66
C GLY A 21 17.86 -0.89 18.86
N THR A 22 18.55 0.23 19.02
CA THR A 22 18.24 1.50 18.31
C THR A 22 18.47 1.42 16.80
N ASN A 23 19.35 0.52 16.36
CA ASN A 23 19.67 0.27 14.95
C ASN A 23 19.19 -1.11 14.47
N ALA A 24 18.34 -1.78 15.25
CA ALA A 24 17.85 -3.11 14.90
C ALA A 24 16.88 -3.03 13.72
N SER A 25 17.06 -3.93 12.75
CA SER A 25 16.17 -4.09 11.62
C SER A 25 15.84 -5.56 11.41
N LYS A 26 14.71 -5.82 10.77
CA LYS A 26 14.30 -7.17 10.39
C LYS A 26 13.59 -7.14 9.04
N LYS A 27 13.85 -8.16 8.24
CA LYS A 27 13.15 -8.43 6.99
C LYS A 27 12.06 -9.46 7.22
N ILE A 28 10.81 -9.09 6.97
CA ILE A 28 9.65 -9.96 7.15
C ILE A 28 8.65 -9.80 6.00
N SER A 29 7.72 -10.74 5.93
CA SER A 29 6.70 -10.81 4.88
C SER A 29 5.31 -10.95 5.49
N GLY A 30 4.32 -10.32 4.87
CA GLY A 30 2.92 -10.39 5.25
C GLY A 30 2.11 -9.23 4.70
N THR A 31 0.79 -9.38 4.71
CA THR A 31 -0.13 -8.26 4.42
C THR A 31 0.05 -7.12 5.42
N SER A 32 0.47 -7.41 6.65
CA SER A 32 0.86 -6.41 7.65
C SER A 32 2.02 -5.51 7.19
N MET A 33 2.86 -5.97 6.26
CA MET A 33 3.94 -5.17 5.67
C MET A 33 3.46 -4.41 4.41
N ALA A 34 2.46 -4.93 3.73
CA ALA A 34 1.79 -4.22 2.63
C ALA A 34 0.98 -3.00 3.11
N SER A 35 0.22 -3.16 4.20
CA SER A 35 -0.63 -2.11 4.78
C SER A 35 0.09 -0.77 5.05
N PRO A 36 1.27 -0.73 5.70
CA PRO A 36 1.97 0.53 5.98
C PRO A 36 2.44 1.27 4.73
N HIS A 37 2.71 0.58 3.62
CA HIS A 37 3.00 1.25 2.34
C HIS A 37 1.78 2.04 1.85
N VAL A 38 0.58 1.43 1.89
CA VAL A 38 -0.66 2.12 1.53
C VAL A 38 -0.97 3.28 2.48
N ALA A 39 -0.78 3.06 3.79
CA ALA A 39 -0.97 4.11 4.79
C ALA A 39 -0.01 5.30 4.58
N GLY A 40 1.25 5.05 4.22
CA GLY A 40 2.22 6.10 3.90
C GLY A 40 1.79 6.95 2.70
N VAL A 41 1.35 6.32 1.60
CA VAL A 41 0.84 7.06 0.42
C VAL A 41 -0.44 7.83 0.76
N ALA A 42 -1.34 7.23 1.55
CA ALA A 42 -2.53 7.93 2.04
C ALA A 42 -2.18 9.18 2.85
N ALA A 43 -1.18 9.10 3.73
CA ALA A 43 -0.70 10.24 4.50
C ALA A 43 -0.14 11.36 3.59
N LEU A 44 0.60 11.01 2.54
CA LEU A 44 1.09 11.99 1.56
C LEU A 44 -0.04 12.65 0.75
N TYR A 45 -1.13 11.93 0.46
CA TYR A 45 -2.30 12.54 -0.17
C TYR A 45 -3.06 13.46 0.78
N LEU A 46 -3.20 13.07 2.05
CA LEU A 46 -3.79 13.92 3.08
C LEU A 46 -2.96 15.20 3.31
N SER A 47 -1.63 15.11 3.26
CA SER A 47 -0.76 16.29 3.46
C SER A 47 -0.87 17.34 2.36
N GLN A 48 -1.47 17.02 1.20
CA GLN A 48 -1.75 18.00 0.15
C GLN A 48 -2.99 18.87 0.45
N GLY A 49 -3.80 18.52 1.45
CA GLY A 49 -4.97 19.32 1.87
C GLY A 49 -6.15 19.34 0.89
N ARG A 50 -6.21 18.39 -0.06
CA ARG A 50 -7.25 18.34 -1.11
C ARG A 50 -8.26 17.19 -0.94
N LEU A 51 -7.98 16.24 -0.04
CA LEU A 51 -8.84 15.09 0.24
C LEU A 51 -9.28 15.17 1.70
N ASN A 52 -10.58 15.23 1.92
CA ASN A 52 -11.17 15.52 3.24
C ASN A 52 -11.86 14.31 3.86
N THR A 53 -12.11 13.26 3.07
CA THR A 53 -12.82 12.05 3.53
C THR A 53 -12.03 10.77 3.26
N PRO A 54 -12.24 9.71 4.06
CA PRO A 54 -11.65 8.39 3.77
C PRO A 54 -12.02 7.84 2.39
N ALA A 55 -13.22 8.14 1.90
CA ALA A 55 -13.68 7.72 0.58
C ALA A 55 -12.90 8.40 -0.56
N GLU A 56 -12.63 9.70 -0.43
CA GLU A 56 -11.80 10.46 -1.39
C GLU A 56 -10.36 9.92 -1.41
N VAL A 57 -9.77 9.63 -0.25
CA VAL A 57 -8.43 9.03 -0.15
C VAL A 57 -8.39 7.65 -0.81
N CYS A 58 -9.38 6.79 -0.52
CA CYS A 58 -9.48 5.46 -1.11
C CYS A 58 -9.63 5.52 -2.64
N THR A 59 -10.39 6.51 -3.14
CA THR A 59 -10.57 6.74 -4.58
C THR A 59 -9.28 7.26 -5.24
N ALA A 60 -8.58 8.19 -4.59
CA ALA A 60 -7.29 8.70 -5.05
C ALA A 60 -6.24 7.58 -5.14
N LEU A 61 -6.16 6.72 -4.12
CA LEU A 61 -5.24 5.57 -4.10
C LEU A 61 -5.52 4.60 -5.26
N GLN A 62 -6.78 4.23 -5.48
CA GLN A 62 -7.14 3.30 -6.57
C GLN A 62 -6.97 3.92 -7.96
N SER A 63 -7.27 5.21 -8.12
CA SER A 63 -7.17 5.89 -9.43
C SER A 63 -5.73 6.13 -9.87
N LYS A 64 -4.81 6.35 -8.93
CA LYS A 64 -3.38 6.57 -9.19
C LYS A 64 -2.54 5.29 -9.13
N ALA A 65 -3.10 4.16 -8.71
CA ALA A 65 -2.41 2.89 -8.66
C ALA A 65 -1.87 2.46 -10.04
N THR A 66 -0.72 1.78 -10.04
CA THR A 66 -0.23 1.07 -11.22
C THR A 66 -1.17 -0.10 -11.52
N LYS A 67 -1.76 -0.09 -12.72
CA LYS A 67 -2.74 -1.09 -13.14
C LYS A 67 -2.05 -2.26 -13.84
N ASP A 68 -2.61 -3.44 -13.65
CA ASP A 68 -2.31 -4.64 -14.44
C ASP A 68 -0.84 -5.11 -14.40
N ALA A 69 -0.08 -4.69 -13.38
CA ALA A 69 1.33 -5.02 -13.22
C ALA A 69 1.58 -6.40 -12.59
N ILE A 70 0.60 -6.97 -11.89
CA ILE A 70 0.77 -8.21 -11.12
C ILE A 70 0.14 -9.38 -11.89
N THR A 71 0.92 -10.43 -12.12
CA THR A 71 0.46 -11.68 -12.72
C THR A 71 0.09 -12.70 -11.64
N GLY A 72 -0.73 -13.72 -11.99
CA GLY A 72 -1.07 -14.81 -11.06
C GLY A 72 -2.01 -14.44 -9.90
N LEU A 73 -2.76 -13.34 -10.02
CA LEU A 73 -3.74 -12.95 -9.01
C LEU A 73 -4.87 -13.99 -8.87
N LYS A 74 -5.28 -14.25 -7.63
CA LYS A 74 -6.35 -15.19 -7.31
C LYS A 74 -7.72 -14.51 -7.32
N GLY A 75 -8.69 -15.15 -7.99
CA GLY A 75 -10.10 -14.73 -8.00
C GLY A 75 -10.29 -13.32 -8.54
N THR A 76 -11.21 -12.56 -7.93
CA THR A 76 -11.57 -11.20 -8.34
C THR A 76 -10.75 -10.11 -7.66
N THR A 77 -9.48 -10.40 -7.34
CA THR A 77 -8.60 -9.40 -6.72
C THR A 77 -8.32 -8.27 -7.72
N PRO A 78 -8.54 -6.99 -7.36
CA PRO A 78 -8.17 -5.89 -8.24
C PRO A 78 -6.67 -5.88 -8.53
N ASN A 79 -6.29 -5.72 -9.80
CA ASN A 79 -4.90 -5.60 -10.20
C ASN A 79 -4.43 -4.15 -10.10
N LEU A 80 -4.40 -3.66 -8.87
CA LEU A 80 -4.03 -2.29 -8.51
C LEU A 80 -2.86 -2.35 -7.53
N LEU A 81 -1.67 -1.97 -7.99
CA LEU A 81 -0.48 -1.83 -7.14
C LEU A 81 -0.36 -0.38 -6.69
N VAL A 82 -0.28 -0.14 -5.38
CA VAL A 82 -0.15 1.21 -4.82
C VAL A 82 1.04 1.93 -5.44
N PHE A 83 0.81 3.19 -5.83
CA PHE A 83 1.82 4.03 -6.46
C PHE A 83 1.84 5.39 -5.76
N ASN A 84 3.04 5.85 -5.41
CA ASN A 84 3.24 7.17 -4.87
C ASN A 84 3.46 8.16 -6.01
N SER A 85 2.40 8.88 -6.40
CA SER A 85 2.44 9.89 -7.48
C SER A 85 2.88 11.29 -7.03
N ASN A 86 3.48 11.42 -5.84
CA ASN A 86 4.04 12.68 -5.32
C ASN A 86 5.43 13.02 -5.88
N GLN A 87 5.77 12.51 -7.06
CA GLN A 87 6.98 12.84 -7.80
C GLN A 87 6.61 13.22 -9.23
#